data_AF-A0A7X8N588-F1
#
_entry.id   AF-A0A7X8N588-F1
#
_cell.length_a   1.000
_cell.length_b   1.000
_cell.length_c   1.000
_cell.angle_alpha   90.00
_cell.angle_beta   90.00
_cell.angle_gamma   90.00
#
_symmetry.space_group_name_H-M   'P 1'
#
loop_
_entity.id
_entity.type
_entity.pdbx_description
1 polymer ?
#
loop_
_entity_poly.entity_id
_entity_poly.type
_entity_poly.pdbx_seq_one_letter_code
_entity_poly.pdbx_strand_id
1 'polypeptide(L)'
;MRFFKIFLFSVLIISVSCKEKQSKTIIKDTNTSSESIKHYICKNNCENSGGAIAGNCPVCKTPYTHNEIYHAKDFLKDGPLNVPKYNGNQNNKNNSTPAQNSSGVYHYICNNGCYGGSGKSEKCLVCGTTLVHNQAYHNN
;
A
#
# COMPACT_ATOMS: atom_id res chain seq x y z
N MET A 1 -34.55 -1.03 -60.64
CA MET A 1 -34.51 -0.05 -59.53
C MET A 1 -35.09 -0.64 -58.24
N ARG A 2 -34.43 -1.65 -57.64
CA ARG A 2 -34.98 -2.31 -56.45
C ARG A 2 -33.94 -2.92 -55.51
N PHE A 3 -32.67 -2.57 -55.68
CA PHE A 3 -31.57 -2.99 -54.79
C PHE A 3 -30.88 -1.81 -54.09
N PHE A 4 -31.12 -0.57 -54.53
CA PHE A 4 -30.50 0.63 -53.94
C PHE A 4 -31.23 1.20 -52.71
N LYS A 5 -32.42 0.68 -52.36
CA LYS A 5 -33.17 1.12 -51.17
C LYS A 5 -32.91 0.28 -49.92
N ILE A 6 -32.25 -0.87 -50.05
CA ILE A 6 -31.98 -1.76 -48.91
C ILE A 6 -30.71 -1.29 -48.17
N PHE A 7 -29.80 -0.58 -48.86
CA PHE A 7 -28.56 -0.08 -48.25
C PHE A 7 -28.73 1.19 -47.39
N LEU A 8 -29.87 1.89 -47.49
CA LEU A 8 -30.18 3.05 -46.64
C LEU A 8 -30.90 2.67 -45.33
N PHE A 9 -31.00 1.38 -45.03
CA PHE A 9 -31.58 0.87 -43.77
C PHE A 9 -30.56 0.12 -42.90
N SER A 10 -29.28 0.12 -43.28
CA SER A 10 -28.22 -0.64 -42.59
C SER A 10 -27.36 0.20 -41.62
N VAL A 11 -27.77 1.42 -41.26
CA VAL A 11 -26.94 2.35 -40.44
C VAL A 11 -27.57 2.70 -39.07
N LEU A 12 -28.74 2.15 -38.68
CA LEU A 12 -29.48 2.67 -37.51
C LEU A 12 -29.82 1.71 -36.36
N ILE A 13 -29.15 0.56 -36.17
CA ILE A 13 -29.45 -0.31 -35.00
C ILE A 13 -28.21 -0.97 -34.38
N ILE A 14 -27.18 -0.17 -34.04
CA ILE A 14 -26.14 -0.59 -33.07
C ILE A 14 -26.05 0.41 -31.90
N SER A 15 -27.16 1.09 -31.59
CA SER A 15 -27.30 1.80 -30.32
C SER A 15 -27.60 0.79 -29.21
N VAL A 16 -26.51 0.31 -28.64
CA VAL A 16 -26.31 0.10 -27.19
C VAL A 16 -27.54 0.51 -26.37
N SER A 17 -28.34 -0.47 -26.00
CA SER A 17 -29.15 -0.39 -24.80
C SER A 17 -28.97 -1.70 -24.04
N CYS A 18 -27.74 -1.92 -23.59
CA CYS A 18 -27.58 -2.47 -22.26
C CYS A 18 -28.42 -1.55 -21.37
N LYS A 19 -29.57 -2.05 -20.96
CA LYS A 19 -30.27 -1.52 -19.80
C LYS A 19 -29.28 -1.78 -18.66
N GLU A 20 -28.38 -0.82 -18.44
CA GLU A 20 -27.68 -0.72 -17.19
C GLU A 20 -28.82 -0.51 -16.21
N LYS A 21 -29.25 -1.61 -15.58
CA LYS A 21 -29.80 -1.51 -14.25
C LYS A 21 -28.70 -0.74 -13.55
N GLN A 22 -28.95 0.54 -13.31
CA GLN A 22 -28.23 1.29 -12.31
C GLN A 22 -28.20 0.30 -11.15
N SER A 23 -27.04 -0.32 -10.96
CA SER A 23 -26.82 -1.18 -9.82
C SER A 23 -26.91 -0.17 -8.71
N LYS A 24 -28.15 -0.04 -8.21
CA LYS A 24 -28.54 0.73 -7.05
C LYS A 24 -27.37 0.53 -6.14
N THR A 25 -26.64 1.62 -5.87
CA THR A 25 -25.51 1.62 -4.97
C THR A 25 -25.89 0.68 -3.85
N ILE A 26 -25.34 -0.53 -3.90
CA ILE A 26 -25.44 -1.42 -2.77
C ILE A 26 -24.43 -0.74 -1.87
N ILE A 27 -24.94 0.23 -1.13
CA ILE A 27 -24.62 0.39 0.28
C ILE A 27 -24.62 -1.05 0.77
N LYS A 28 -23.44 -1.71 0.70
CA LYS A 28 -23.20 -2.90 1.48
C LYS A 28 -23.18 -2.34 2.88
N ASP A 29 -24.36 -2.42 3.46
CA ASP A 29 -24.64 -2.54 4.87
C ASP A 29 -23.52 -1.98 5.74
N THR A 30 -23.75 -0.73 6.15
CA THR A 30 -23.19 -0.16 7.38
C THR A 30 -23.59 -1.04 8.55
N ASN A 31 -22.95 -2.21 8.68
CA ASN A 31 -22.88 -3.09 9.83
C ASN A 31 -21.90 -4.24 9.53
N THR A 32 -20.69 -3.90 9.13
CA THR A 32 -19.52 -4.72 9.47
C THR A 32 -18.42 -3.73 9.74
N SER A 33 -17.87 -3.82 10.95
CA SER A 33 -16.81 -2.99 11.53
C SER A 33 -16.11 -2.07 10.52
N SER A 34 -16.07 -0.77 10.82
CA SER A 34 -15.02 0.12 10.30
C SER A 34 -13.68 -0.53 10.62
N GLU A 35 -13.26 -1.50 9.81
CA GLU A 35 -11.99 -2.14 9.95
C GLU A 35 -11.01 -1.05 9.58
N SER A 36 -10.38 -0.49 10.61
CA SER A 36 -9.26 0.41 10.43
C SER A 36 -8.39 -0.20 9.35
N ILE A 37 -8.12 0.59 8.29
CA ILE A 37 -7.15 0.22 7.25
C ILE A 37 -5.97 -0.39 8.01
N LYS A 38 -5.61 -1.64 7.76
CA LYS A 38 -4.53 -2.29 8.54
C LYS A 38 -3.20 -1.71 8.08
N HIS A 39 -2.29 -1.46 9.02
CA HIS A 39 -0.95 -0.97 8.70
C HIS A 39 -0.11 -2.04 7.99
N TYR A 40 -0.31 -3.31 8.35
CA TYR A 40 0.32 -4.47 7.74
C TYR A 40 -0.76 -5.42 7.22
N ILE A 41 -0.55 -5.97 6.02
CA ILE A 41 -1.50 -6.82 5.30
C ILE A 41 -0.87 -8.16 4.88
N CYS A 42 -1.68 -9.21 4.78
CA CYS A 42 -1.25 -10.51 4.28
C CYS A 42 -1.43 -10.58 2.76
N LYS A 43 -0.34 -10.79 2.01
CA LYS A 43 -0.38 -10.91 0.54
C LYS A 43 -1.24 -12.08 0.04
N ASN A 44 -1.40 -13.12 0.85
CA ASN A 44 -2.21 -14.29 0.51
C ASN A 44 -3.69 -14.09 0.82
N ASN A 45 -4.10 -12.88 1.21
CA ASN A 45 -5.48 -12.51 1.53
C ASN A 45 -6.17 -13.51 2.50
N CYS A 46 -5.40 -14.04 3.45
CA CYS A 46 -5.96 -14.94 4.46
C CYS A 46 -7.00 -14.19 5.31
N GLU A 47 -8.10 -14.85 5.59
CA GLU A 47 -9.20 -14.28 6.38
C GLU A 47 -8.71 -13.83 7.77
N ASN A 48 -9.22 -12.69 8.25
CA ASN A 48 -8.88 -12.11 9.55
C ASN A 48 -7.37 -11.90 9.79
N SER A 49 -6.61 -11.63 8.74
CA SER A 49 -5.16 -11.44 8.80
C SER A 49 -4.72 -9.97 8.63
N GLY A 50 -3.46 -9.67 8.92
CA GLY A 50 -2.91 -8.31 9.00
C GLY A 50 -2.95 -7.75 10.42
N GLY A 51 -2.55 -6.49 10.59
CA GLY A 51 -2.52 -5.85 11.91
C GLY A 51 -1.87 -4.47 11.96
N ALA A 52 -1.75 -3.93 13.17
CA ALA A 52 -1.09 -2.65 13.44
C ALA A 52 0.45 -2.78 13.48
N ILE A 53 0.95 -3.99 13.68
CA ILE A 53 2.38 -4.30 13.83
C ILE A 53 2.87 -5.28 12.76
N ALA A 54 4.15 -5.16 12.46
CA ALA A 54 4.95 -6.11 11.69
C ALA A 54 4.82 -7.55 12.25
N GLY A 55 4.82 -8.56 11.38
CA GLY A 55 4.77 -9.97 11.81
C GLY A 55 4.48 -10.96 10.69
N ASN A 56 4.28 -12.23 11.05
CA ASN A 56 3.89 -13.31 10.15
C ASN A 56 2.38 -13.57 10.24
N CYS A 57 1.78 -13.90 9.09
CA CYS A 57 0.40 -14.36 9.04
C CYS A 57 0.24 -15.66 9.85
N PRO A 58 -0.70 -15.73 10.81
CA PRO A 58 -0.91 -16.96 11.58
C PRO A 58 -1.43 -18.12 10.73
N VAL A 59 -2.10 -17.81 9.61
CA VAL A 59 -2.70 -18.78 8.68
C VAL A 59 -1.65 -19.35 7.72
N CYS A 60 -1.03 -18.51 6.88
CA CYS A 60 -0.13 -18.98 5.83
C CYS A 60 1.36 -18.86 6.18
N LYS A 61 1.69 -18.41 7.40
CA LYS A 61 3.06 -18.19 7.92
C LYS A 61 3.92 -17.20 7.12
N THR A 62 3.38 -16.63 6.04
CA THR A 62 4.06 -15.65 5.20
C THR A 62 4.16 -14.31 5.95
N PRO A 63 5.30 -13.60 5.87
CA PRO A 63 5.43 -12.27 6.46
C PRO A 63 4.42 -11.28 5.88
N TYR A 64 3.90 -10.38 6.72
CA TYR A 64 3.06 -9.29 6.27
C TYR A 64 3.82 -8.30 5.38
N THR A 65 3.09 -7.59 4.53
CA THR A 65 3.60 -6.45 3.77
C THR A 65 3.06 -5.15 4.35
N HIS A 66 3.83 -4.08 4.28
CA HIS A 66 3.38 -2.75 4.67
C HIS A 66 2.26 -2.26 3.74
N ASN A 67 1.19 -1.71 4.31
CA ASN A 67 0.08 -1.13 3.57
C ASN A 67 0.31 0.37 3.37
N GLU A 68 0.71 0.75 2.16
CA GLU A 68 1.03 2.15 1.81
C GLU A 68 -0.14 3.11 2.03
N ILE A 69 -1.39 2.62 1.92
CA ILE A 69 -2.60 3.44 2.05
C ILE A 69 -2.87 3.82 3.52
N TYR A 70 -2.27 3.11 4.48
CA TYR A 70 -2.48 3.36 5.90
C TYR A 70 -2.17 4.81 6.29
N HIS A 71 -1.04 5.35 5.80
CA HIS A 71 -0.60 6.71 6.13
C HIS A 71 -1.24 7.80 5.26
N ALA A 72 -1.99 7.44 4.22
CA ALA A 72 -2.58 8.42 3.30
C ALA A 72 -3.53 9.43 4.00
N LYS A 73 -4.01 9.11 5.21
CA LYS A 73 -4.89 9.96 6.02
C LYS A 73 -4.25 10.52 7.28
N ASP A 74 -3.11 10.01 7.73
CA ASP A 74 -2.50 10.38 9.02
C ASP A 74 -1.64 11.65 8.91
N PHE A 75 -1.15 12.00 7.72
CA PHE A 75 -0.38 13.23 7.49
C PHE A 75 -1.15 14.54 7.74
N LEU A 76 -2.47 14.50 7.92
CA LEU A 76 -3.33 15.68 8.02
C LEU A 76 -4.11 15.78 9.35
N LYS A 77 -3.99 14.80 10.24
CA LYS A 77 -4.84 14.72 11.45
C LYS A 77 -4.44 15.69 12.55
N ASP A 78 -3.17 16.07 12.62
CA ASP A 78 -2.63 16.92 13.69
C ASP A 78 -2.64 18.42 13.34
N GLY A 79 -3.47 18.83 12.37
CA GLY A 79 -3.50 20.20 11.85
C GLY A 79 -2.42 20.45 10.79
N PRO A 80 -2.23 21.70 10.33
CA PRO A 80 -1.12 22.01 9.44
C PRO A 80 0.17 21.57 10.10
N LEU A 81 0.98 20.78 9.38
CA LEU A 81 2.33 20.40 9.80
C LEU A 81 3.00 21.63 10.41
N ASN A 82 3.42 21.54 11.67
CA ASN A 82 4.31 22.53 12.24
C ASN A 82 5.71 22.29 11.66
N VAL A 83 5.84 22.58 10.37
CA VAL A 83 7.11 22.68 9.68
C VAL A 83 7.76 23.94 10.22
N PRO A 84 8.93 23.84 10.89
CA PRO A 84 9.72 25.02 11.18
C PRO A 84 9.85 25.84 9.90
N LYS A 85 9.59 27.15 9.96
CA LYS A 85 9.82 28.03 8.81
C LYS A 85 11.20 27.73 8.27
N TYR A 86 11.29 27.37 7.00
CA TYR A 86 12.55 27.08 6.33
C TYR A 86 13.42 28.34 6.40
N ASN A 87 14.27 28.40 7.42
CA ASN A 87 15.46 29.23 7.43
C ASN A 87 16.41 28.49 6.49
N GLY A 88 16.66 29.07 5.30
CA GLY A 88 17.57 28.53 4.29
C GLY A 88 19.03 28.39 4.72
N ASN A 89 19.28 28.42 6.03
CA ASN A 89 20.56 28.21 6.68
C ASN A 89 20.50 27.13 7.77
N GLN A 90 19.67 26.10 7.57
CA GLN A 90 19.78 24.85 8.31
C GLN A 90 20.30 23.77 7.38
N ASN A 91 21.62 23.58 7.38
CA ASN A 91 22.24 22.31 7.03
C ASN A 91 21.91 21.28 8.12
N ASN A 92 20.63 21.03 8.38
CA ASN A 92 20.24 19.79 9.04
C ASN A 92 20.07 18.76 7.93
N LYS A 93 21.22 18.27 7.46
CA LYS A 93 21.32 17.06 6.68
C LYS A 93 20.85 15.94 7.61
N ASN A 94 19.53 15.78 7.70
CA ASN A 94 18.91 14.63 8.32
C ASN A 94 19.25 13.46 7.40
N ASN A 95 20.47 12.96 7.57
CA ASN A 95 21.09 11.90 6.78
C ASN A 95 20.51 10.54 7.18
N SER A 96 19.22 10.53 7.51
CA SER A 96 18.42 9.35 7.80
C SER A 96 17.93 8.84 6.46
N THR A 97 18.69 7.92 5.88
CA THR A 97 18.18 7.11 4.76
C THR A 97 16.87 6.44 5.16
N PRO A 98 15.84 6.41 4.29
CA PRO A 98 14.62 5.66 4.54
C PRO A 98 14.90 4.23 4.98
N ALA A 99 14.01 3.67 5.80
CA ALA A 99 14.15 2.28 6.24
C ALA A 99 14.02 1.30 5.09
N GLN A 100 13.11 1.59 4.14
CA GLN A 100 12.88 0.81 2.94
C GLN A 100 12.99 1.69 1.70
N ASN A 101 13.47 1.11 0.61
CA ASN A 101 13.47 1.75 -0.70
C ASN A 101 12.07 1.61 -1.37
N SER A 102 11.89 2.18 -2.55
CA SER A 102 10.61 2.14 -3.29
C SER A 102 10.13 0.73 -3.67
N SER A 103 11.00 -0.28 -3.55
CA SER A 103 10.70 -1.70 -3.80
C SER A 103 10.40 -2.45 -2.50
N GLY A 104 10.36 -1.77 -1.36
CA GLY A 104 10.13 -2.35 -0.04
C GLY A 104 11.35 -3.08 0.54
N VAL A 105 12.54 -2.95 -0.05
CA VAL A 105 13.77 -3.59 0.46
C VAL A 105 14.30 -2.74 1.62
N TYR A 106 14.59 -3.37 2.77
CA TYR A 106 15.16 -2.68 3.94
C TYR A 106 16.65 -2.36 3.76
N HIS A 107 17.11 -1.22 4.29
CA HIS A 107 18.53 -0.81 4.26
C HIS A 107 19.39 -1.67 5.20
N TYR A 108 18.85 -2.03 6.38
CA TYR A 108 19.48 -2.95 7.32
C TYR A 108 18.54 -4.13 7.62
N ILE A 109 19.06 -5.35 7.55
CA ILE A 109 18.31 -6.61 7.71
C ILE A 109 18.93 -7.52 8.78
N CYS A 110 18.17 -8.49 9.28
CA CYS A 110 18.68 -9.47 10.24
C CYS A 110 19.40 -10.61 9.52
N ASN A 111 20.67 -10.87 9.86
CA ASN A 111 21.43 -11.99 9.29
C ASN A 111 20.87 -13.37 9.69
N ASN A 112 20.07 -13.45 10.75
CA ASN A 112 19.39 -14.68 11.16
C ASN A 112 18.05 -14.90 10.41
N GLY A 113 17.72 -14.05 9.43
CA GLY A 113 16.49 -14.17 8.65
C GLY A 113 15.21 -13.76 9.39
N CYS A 114 15.33 -13.03 10.50
CA CYS A 114 14.16 -12.47 11.17
C CYS A 114 13.46 -11.44 10.27
N TYR A 115 12.13 -11.38 10.36
CA TYR A 115 11.33 -10.40 9.64
C TYR A 115 11.62 -8.96 10.09
N GLY A 116 11.48 -8.02 9.15
CA GLY A 116 11.67 -6.60 9.36
C GLY A 116 13.09 -6.13 9.05
N GLY A 117 13.38 -4.90 9.47
CA GLY A 117 14.64 -4.23 9.20
C GLY A 117 14.58 -2.77 9.65
N SER A 118 15.59 -1.99 9.27
CA SER A 118 15.72 -0.60 9.67
C SER A 118 16.42 0.25 8.62
N GLY A 119 16.35 1.57 8.78
CA GLY A 119 17.19 2.54 8.06
C GLY A 119 18.60 2.68 8.64
N LYS A 120 18.89 2.03 9.77
CA LYS A 120 20.18 2.11 10.49
C LYS A 120 20.57 0.77 11.13
N SER A 121 21.86 0.65 11.47
CA SER A 121 22.44 -0.52 12.17
C SER A 121 22.00 -0.58 13.64
N GLU A 122 20.75 -0.98 13.90
CA GLU A 122 20.20 -1.16 15.25
C GLU A 122 19.98 -2.64 15.62
N LYS A 123 19.36 -2.90 16.77
CA LYS A 123 19.09 -4.26 17.25
C LYS A 123 17.83 -4.82 16.58
N CYS A 124 17.90 -6.05 16.09
CA CYS A 124 16.74 -6.79 15.59
C CYS A 124 15.72 -6.96 16.72
N LEU A 125 14.47 -6.55 16.49
CA LEU A 125 13.40 -6.65 17.48
C LEU A 125 13.00 -8.09 17.81
N VAL A 126 13.38 -9.06 16.98
CA VAL A 126 13.04 -10.47 17.16
C VAL A 126 14.10 -11.23 17.95
N CYS A 127 15.37 -11.09 17.58
CA CYS A 127 16.46 -11.90 18.16
C CYS A 127 17.56 -11.08 18.86
N GLY A 128 17.46 -9.75 18.88
CA GLY A 128 18.42 -8.87 19.55
C GLY A 128 19.80 -8.78 18.87
N THR A 129 20.04 -9.47 17.74
CA THR A 129 21.30 -9.29 17.00
C THR A 129 21.32 -7.95 16.29
N THR A 130 22.50 -7.36 16.11
CA THR A 130 22.63 -6.12 15.32
C THR A 130 22.26 -6.39 13.86
N LEU A 131 21.45 -5.51 13.26
CA LEU A 131 21.08 -5.58 11.85
C LEU A 131 22.30 -5.26 10.98
N VAL A 132 22.43 -5.96 9.87
CA VAL A 132 23.52 -5.81 8.90
C VAL A 132 23.05 -5.05 7.67
N HIS A 133 23.97 -4.33 7.04
CA HIS A 133 23.70 -3.60 5.82
C HIS A 133 23.23 -4.53 4.70
N ASN A 134 22.18 -4.15 3.98
CA ASN A 134 21.61 -4.89 2.86
C ASN A 134 21.99 -4.23 1.54
N GLN A 135 22.91 -4.85 0.80
CA GLN A 135 23.37 -4.31 -0.48
C GLN A 135 22.25 -4.14 -1.52
N ALA A 136 21.23 -5.00 -1.48
CA ALA A 136 20.11 -4.93 -2.43
C ALA A 136 19.29 -3.64 -2.29
N TYR A 137 19.40 -2.94 -1.16
CA TYR A 137 18.70 -1.67 -0.93
C TYR A 137 19.04 -0.60 -1.98
N HIS A 138 20.26 -0.62 -2.52
CA HIS A 138 20.73 0.37 -3.48
C HIS A 138 20.50 -0.03 -4.95
N ASN A 139 19.91 -1.19 -5.20
CA ASN A 139 19.66 -1.72 -6.56
C ASN A 139 18.20 -1.47 -6.98
N ASN A 140 17.79 -0.20 -7.08
CA ASN A 140 16.44 0.21 -7.45
C ASN A 140 16.40 1.03 -8.73
#